data_AF-A0A0P0XZI9-F1
#
_entry.id   AF-A0A0P0XZI9-F1
#
_cell.length_a   1.000
_cell.length_b   1.000
_cell.length_c   1.000
_cell.angle_alpha   90.00
_cell.angle_beta   90.00
_cell.angle_gamma   90.00
#
_symmetry.space_group_name_H-M   'P 1'
#
loop_
_entity.id
_entity.type
_entity.pdbx_description
1 polymer ?
#
loop_
_entity_poly.entity_id
_entity_poly.type
_entity_poly.pdbx_seq_one_letter_code
_entity_poly.pdbx_strand_id
1 'polypeptide(L)'
;MQRNLVLTGPYRAISADGSFLIEVDTNNEDVHPDKKRKNNESEVSSDDVDGTLFWDSYNDYNYTRSDRILAHTIRTSLGPVEVTYAVLTNAVEATVQVKLLLLTGDGAATFAGSDTLFVYGDITVRSHCFDVASMLFSHGSQNKVAVALTSDTATIPLSRCVVAVPLHHRVEIEAKLYVETSNEEESINYTCFQGKLDFAAGRDQQIQQISHGDNPAVVEVTWSPDFF
;
A
#
# COMPACT_ATOMS: atom_id res chain seq x y z
N MET A 1 3.49 3.46 19.81
CA MET A 1 3.90 3.00 18.46
C MET A 1 2.64 2.85 17.63
N GLN A 2 2.60 3.44 16.45
CA GLN A 2 1.50 3.26 15.48
C GLN A 2 1.51 1.80 15.00
N ARG A 3 0.34 1.17 14.87
CA ARG A 3 0.25 -0.15 14.22
C ARG A 3 0.26 0.07 12.71
N ASN A 4 1.12 -0.67 12.00
CA ASN A 4 1.19 -0.66 10.55
C ASN A 4 0.69 -1.99 10.01
N LEU A 5 -0.22 -1.96 9.04
CA LEU A 5 -0.75 -3.14 8.36
C LEU A 5 -0.16 -3.26 6.96
N VAL A 6 0.11 -4.48 6.53
CA VAL A 6 0.40 -4.78 5.14
C VAL A 6 -0.92 -5.11 4.46
N LEU A 7 -1.35 -4.32 3.48
CA LEU A 7 -2.59 -4.57 2.76
C LEU A 7 -2.41 -5.74 1.78
N THR A 8 -3.11 -6.84 2.02
CA THR A 8 -3.04 -8.08 1.22
C THR A 8 -4.25 -8.29 0.31
N GLY A 9 -5.26 -7.42 0.39
CA GLY A 9 -6.51 -7.54 -0.37
C GLY A 9 -6.41 -7.14 -1.86
N PRO A 10 -7.56 -6.81 -2.48
CA PRO A 10 -7.64 -6.32 -3.85
C PRO A 10 -6.68 -5.17 -4.12
N TYR A 11 -6.23 -5.05 -5.38
CA TYR A 11 -5.25 -4.02 -5.77
C TYR A 11 -5.82 -2.59 -5.73
N ARG A 12 -7.15 -2.46 -5.58
CA ARG A 12 -7.91 -1.22 -5.59
C ARG A 12 -9.04 -1.26 -4.56
N ALA A 13 -9.67 -0.13 -4.30
CA ALA A 13 -10.87 -0.12 -3.48
C ALA A 13 -12.07 -0.74 -4.22
N ILE A 14 -12.91 -1.46 -3.49
CA ILE A 14 -14.13 -2.10 -4.01
C ILE A 14 -15.35 -1.33 -3.52
N SER A 15 -16.32 -1.11 -4.40
CA SER A 15 -17.62 -0.57 -4.02
C SER A 15 -18.34 -1.55 -3.11
N ALA A 16 -18.69 -1.13 -1.90
CA ALA A 16 -19.54 -1.89 -0.98
C ALA A 16 -21.02 -1.49 -1.12
N ASP A 17 -21.47 -1.14 -2.34
CA ASP A 17 -22.88 -0.90 -2.64
C ASP A 17 -23.63 -2.23 -2.70
N GLY A 18 -23.94 -2.75 -1.51
CA GLY A 18 -24.51 -4.07 -1.30
C GLY A 18 -23.70 -4.93 -0.33
N SER A 19 -24.07 -6.20 -0.27
CA SER A 19 -23.40 -7.19 0.59
C SER A 19 -22.24 -7.82 -0.14
N PHE A 20 -21.16 -8.14 0.58
CA PHE A 20 -19.97 -8.76 0.00
C PHE A 20 -19.43 -9.89 0.87
N LEU A 21 -18.60 -10.74 0.28
CA LEU A 21 -17.94 -11.86 0.92
C LEU A 21 -16.42 -11.65 0.83
N ILE A 22 -15.72 -11.86 1.95
CA ILE A 22 -14.27 -12.04 1.96
C ILE A 22 -14.00 -13.53 2.09
N GLU A 23 -13.33 -14.09 1.11
CA GLU A 23 -12.90 -15.50 1.10
C GLU A 23 -11.41 -15.58 1.40
N VAL A 24 -11.03 -16.52 2.25
CA VAL A 24 -9.63 -16.85 2.53
C VAL A 24 -9.38 -18.25 2.02
N ASP A 25 -8.48 -18.35 1.04
CA ASP A 25 -7.96 -19.59 0.49
C ASP A 25 -6.49 -19.71 0.88
N THR A 26 -6.12 -20.76 1.61
CA THR A 26 -4.74 -20.98 2.05
C THR A 26 -3.93 -21.83 1.06
N ASN A 27 -4.46 -22.11 -0.13
CA ASN A 27 -3.85 -22.92 -1.19
C ASN A 27 -3.22 -24.19 -0.63
N ASN A 28 -4.04 -25.01 0.04
CA ASN A 28 -3.59 -26.21 0.71
C ASN A 28 -3.30 -27.38 -0.25
N GLU A 29 -2.63 -27.09 -1.39
CA GLU A 29 -2.24 -28.09 -2.40
C GLU A 29 -1.37 -29.20 -1.79
N ASP A 30 -0.62 -28.89 -0.72
CA ASP A 30 0.29 -29.84 -0.07
C ASP A 30 -0.39 -30.81 0.92
N VAL A 31 -1.59 -30.51 1.44
CA VAL A 31 -2.24 -31.36 2.46
C VAL A 31 -3.24 -32.35 1.85
N HIS A 32 -3.76 -32.12 0.64
CA HIS A 32 -4.69 -33.05 -0.02
C HIS A 32 -4.39 -33.27 -1.52
N PRO A 33 -3.34 -34.03 -1.87
CA PRO A 33 -3.06 -34.41 -3.26
C PRO A 33 -4.22 -35.17 -3.93
N ASP A 34 -5.11 -35.80 -3.15
CA ASP A 34 -6.26 -36.54 -3.67
C ASP A 34 -7.38 -35.66 -4.26
N LYS A 35 -7.36 -34.33 -4.04
CA LYS A 35 -8.33 -33.42 -4.66
C LYS A 35 -8.13 -33.24 -6.18
N LYS A 36 -6.95 -33.56 -6.74
CA LYS A 36 -6.67 -33.43 -8.20
C LYS A 36 -7.35 -34.50 -9.08
N ARG A 37 -8.18 -35.39 -8.53
CA ARG A 37 -8.92 -36.41 -9.30
C ARG A 37 -10.40 -36.05 -9.53
N LYS A 38 -10.67 -34.86 -10.06
CA LYS A 38 -11.90 -34.61 -10.82
C LYS A 38 -11.56 -33.98 -12.15
N ASN A 39 -11.24 -34.86 -13.10
CA ASN A 39 -11.38 -34.57 -14.51
C ASN A 39 -12.83 -34.15 -14.78
N ASN A 40 -13.00 -33.24 -15.74
CA ASN A 40 -14.25 -32.82 -16.39
C ASN A 40 -14.87 -31.56 -15.78
N GLU A 41 -14.55 -30.43 -16.42
CA GLU A 41 -15.52 -29.45 -16.90
C GLU A 41 -16.74 -29.20 -15.99
N SER A 42 -16.57 -28.68 -14.78
CA SER A 42 -17.65 -27.98 -14.08
C SER A 42 -17.09 -27.26 -12.86
N GLU A 43 -17.30 -25.94 -12.82
CA GLU A 43 -17.42 -25.09 -11.63
C GLU A 43 -16.31 -25.21 -10.59
N VAL A 44 -15.54 -24.11 -10.44
CA VAL A 44 -14.69 -23.86 -9.27
C VAL A 44 -15.49 -24.22 -8.03
N SER A 45 -15.15 -25.36 -7.44
CA SER A 45 -15.89 -25.91 -6.33
C SER A 45 -15.61 -25.01 -5.13
N SER A 46 -16.68 -24.56 -4.46
CA SER A 46 -16.60 -23.82 -3.20
C SER A 46 -15.83 -24.57 -2.08
N ASP A 47 -15.42 -25.81 -2.31
CA ASP A 47 -14.66 -26.65 -1.35
C ASP A 47 -13.18 -26.24 -1.22
N ASP A 48 -12.71 -25.27 -2.00
CA ASP A 48 -11.33 -24.76 -1.91
C ASP A 48 -11.20 -23.50 -1.04
N VAL A 49 -12.31 -22.98 -0.51
CA VAL A 49 -12.30 -21.84 0.41
C VAL A 49 -12.18 -22.33 1.85
N ASP A 50 -11.07 -22.00 2.53
CA ASP A 50 -10.83 -22.41 3.92
C ASP A 50 -11.72 -21.68 4.93
N GLY A 51 -12.24 -20.50 4.57
CA GLY A 51 -13.24 -19.81 5.35
C GLY A 51 -13.69 -18.49 4.74
N THR A 52 -14.86 -18.03 5.19
CA THR A 52 -15.52 -16.86 4.63
C THR A 52 -15.98 -15.89 5.71
N LEU A 53 -16.05 -14.62 5.34
CA LEU A 53 -16.61 -13.53 6.15
C LEU A 53 -17.62 -12.76 5.31
N PHE A 54 -18.87 -12.77 5.72
CA PHE A 54 -19.95 -12.08 5.02
C PHE A 54 -20.25 -10.73 5.66
N TRP A 55 -20.26 -9.69 4.83
CA TRP A 55 -20.77 -8.36 5.19
C TRP A 55 -22.16 -8.18 4.61
N ASP A 56 -23.16 -8.13 5.49
CA ASP A 56 -24.55 -7.87 5.12
C ASP A 56 -24.86 -6.36 5.19
N SER A 57 -25.07 -5.73 4.04
CA SER A 57 -25.43 -4.31 3.94
C SER A 57 -26.82 -3.98 4.48
N TYR A 58 -27.71 -4.97 4.57
CA TYR A 58 -29.10 -4.80 5.02
C TYR A 58 -29.28 -5.03 6.51
N ASN A 59 -28.22 -5.45 7.19
CA ASN A 59 -28.23 -5.63 8.63
C ASN A 59 -28.06 -4.28 9.34
N ASP A 60 -29.08 -3.83 10.07
CA ASP A 60 -29.06 -2.59 10.85
C ASP A 60 -27.85 -2.49 11.81
N TYR A 61 -27.35 -3.62 12.31
CA TYR A 61 -26.13 -3.65 13.13
C TYR A 61 -24.89 -3.15 12.38
N ASN A 62 -24.82 -3.36 11.07
CA ASN A 62 -23.70 -2.94 10.22
C ASN A 62 -23.76 -1.45 9.85
N TYR A 63 -24.92 -0.80 9.93
CA TYR A 63 -25.03 0.65 9.69
C TYR A 63 -24.14 1.47 10.65
N THR A 64 -24.05 1.02 11.90
CA THR A 64 -23.15 1.67 12.88
C THR A 64 -21.68 1.30 12.67
N ARG A 65 -21.38 0.31 11.80
CA ARG A 65 -20.05 -0.30 11.61
C ARG A 65 -19.21 0.25 10.48
N SER A 66 -19.75 1.15 9.68
CA SER A 66 -18.94 1.89 8.71
C SER A 66 -17.93 2.81 9.39
N ASP A 67 -16.88 3.18 8.66
CA ASP A 67 -15.84 4.13 9.08
C ASP A 67 -15.09 3.73 10.35
N ARG A 68 -14.97 2.41 10.60
CA ARG A 68 -14.13 1.83 11.63
C ARG A 68 -13.42 0.57 11.15
N ILE A 69 -12.28 0.28 11.78
CA ILE A 69 -11.55 -0.96 11.55
C ILE A 69 -12.32 -2.12 12.19
N LEU A 70 -12.49 -3.19 11.42
CA LEU A 70 -13.10 -4.44 11.81
C LEU A 70 -12.06 -5.55 11.70
N ALA A 71 -11.87 -6.30 12.78
CA ALA A 71 -11.00 -7.47 12.81
C ALA A 71 -11.83 -8.73 13.07
N HIS A 72 -11.62 -9.77 12.27
CA HIS A 72 -12.31 -11.04 12.40
C HIS A 72 -11.32 -12.19 12.23
N THR A 73 -11.37 -13.17 13.13
CA THR A 73 -10.63 -14.41 13.00
C THR A 73 -11.41 -15.40 12.14
N ILE A 74 -10.87 -15.78 10.99
CA ILE A 74 -11.35 -16.90 10.17
C ILE A 74 -10.55 -18.14 10.55
N ARG A 75 -11.22 -19.24 10.89
CA ARG A 75 -10.54 -20.51 11.19
C ARG A 75 -10.32 -21.28 9.89
N THR A 76 -9.06 -21.42 9.49
CA THR A 76 -8.66 -22.19 8.30
C THR A 76 -8.09 -23.55 8.69
N SER A 77 -7.89 -24.43 7.70
CA SER A 77 -7.24 -25.73 7.90
C SER A 77 -5.78 -25.60 8.38
N LEU A 78 -5.09 -24.50 8.05
CA LEU A 78 -3.72 -24.21 8.49
C LEU A 78 -3.64 -23.41 9.80
N GLY A 79 -4.78 -23.00 10.36
CA GLY A 79 -4.86 -22.24 11.61
C GLY A 79 -5.76 -21.00 11.52
N PRO A 80 -5.89 -20.23 12.62
CA PRO A 80 -6.64 -18.98 12.58
C PRO A 80 -5.93 -17.93 11.73
N VAL A 81 -6.69 -17.26 10.85
CA VAL A 81 -6.27 -16.12 10.05
C VAL A 81 -7.03 -14.88 10.52
N GLU A 82 -6.32 -13.82 10.86
CA GLU A 82 -6.91 -12.52 11.21
C GLU A 82 -7.15 -11.70 9.94
N VAL A 83 -8.42 -11.41 9.64
CA VAL A 83 -8.85 -10.52 8.56
C VAL A 83 -9.20 -9.16 9.15
N THR A 84 -8.46 -8.14 8.75
CA THR A 84 -8.71 -6.74 9.13
C THR A 84 -9.17 -5.94 7.91
N TYR A 85 -10.34 -5.31 8.00
CA TYR A 85 -10.92 -4.52 6.92
C TYR A 85 -11.71 -3.32 7.47
N ALA A 86 -12.13 -2.42 6.59
CA ALA A 86 -13.05 -1.34 6.91
C ALA A 86 -14.01 -1.13 5.74
N VAL A 87 -15.28 -0.87 6.05
CA VAL A 87 -16.29 -0.41 5.08
C VAL A 87 -16.47 1.07 5.29
N LEU A 88 -16.32 1.87 4.23
CA LEU A 88 -16.24 3.32 4.34
C LEU A 88 -17.46 3.99 3.74
N THR A 89 -18.01 4.98 4.43
CA THR A 89 -19.12 5.78 3.90
C THR A 89 -18.59 6.92 3.07
N ASN A 90 -19.13 7.12 1.86
CA ASN A 90 -18.78 8.24 0.98
C ASN A 90 -17.25 8.38 0.79
N ALA A 91 -16.61 7.27 0.42
CA ALA A 91 -15.17 7.22 0.25
C ALA A 91 -14.74 7.72 -1.13
N VAL A 92 -13.45 7.97 -1.27
CA VAL A 92 -12.73 8.12 -2.53
C VAL A 92 -11.50 7.22 -2.51
N GLU A 93 -11.04 6.84 -3.69
CA GLU A 93 -9.80 6.10 -3.88
C GLU A 93 -8.63 7.08 -4.00
N ALA A 94 -7.60 6.89 -3.18
CA ALA A 94 -6.35 7.65 -3.22
C ALA A 94 -5.24 6.78 -3.82
N THR A 95 -4.74 7.17 -4.99
CA THR A 95 -3.58 6.55 -5.63
C THR A 95 -2.34 7.36 -5.32
N VAL A 96 -1.39 6.76 -4.63
CA VAL A 96 -0.12 7.35 -4.17
C VAL A 96 1.00 6.96 -5.12
N GLN A 97 1.79 7.95 -5.54
CA GLN A 97 3.05 7.74 -6.25
C GLN A 97 4.15 8.54 -5.56
N VAL A 98 5.33 7.93 -5.41
CA VAL A 98 6.50 8.60 -4.84
C VAL A 98 7.63 8.61 -5.86
N LYS A 99 8.14 9.80 -6.16
CA LYS A 99 9.21 10.06 -7.13
C LYS A 99 10.37 10.75 -6.44
N LEU A 100 11.59 10.30 -6.68
CA LEU A 100 12.80 11.04 -6.33
C LEU A 100 13.15 11.93 -7.52
N LEU A 101 13.38 13.22 -7.27
CA LEU A 101 13.90 14.15 -8.26
C LEU A 101 15.34 14.50 -7.89
N LEU A 102 16.24 14.31 -8.84
CA LEU A 102 17.66 14.58 -8.66
C LEU A 102 18.01 15.84 -9.42
N LEU A 103 18.34 16.91 -8.69
CA LEU A 103 18.78 18.15 -9.32
C LEU A 103 20.28 18.06 -9.60
N THR A 104 20.64 18.06 -10.89
CA THR A 104 22.01 18.14 -11.37
C THR A 104 22.54 19.56 -11.16
N GLY A 105 22.84 19.93 -9.91
CA GLY A 105 23.38 21.23 -9.51
C GLY A 105 24.82 21.14 -9.03
N ASP A 106 25.60 22.21 -9.25
CA ASP A 106 27.06 22.34 -9.04
C ASP A 106 27.57 22.10 -7.59
N GLY A 107 26.67 21.75 -6.66
CA GLY A 107 26.98 21.38 -5.28
C GLY A 107 26.03 20.34 -4.67
N ALA A 108 25.08 19.81 -5.45
CA ALA A 108 24.22 18.73 -5.00
C ALA A 108 25.02 17.42 -5.07
N ALA A 109 24.86 16.56 -4.04
CA ALA A 109 25.49 15.25 -3.98
C ALA A 109 25.44 14.61 -5.37
N THR A 110 26.59 14.34 -5.96
CA THR A 110 26.75 13.96 -7.36
C THR A 110 26.17 12.56 -7.57
N PHE A 111 24.86 12.47 -7.76
CA PHE A 111 24.19 11.29 -8.32
C PHE A 111 24.53 11.13 -9.81
N ALA A 112 25.15 12.16 -10.41
CA ALA A 112 25.62 12.20 -11.79
C ALA A 112 26.65 11.10 -12.06
N GLY A 113 26.19 9.96 -12.56
CA GLY A 113 27.02 8.83 -12.96
C GLY A 113 26.42 7.46 -12.67
N SER A 114 25.45 7.37 -11.76
CA SER A 114 24.76 6.11 -11.47
C SER A 114 23.36 6.10 -12.09
N ASP A 115 23.11 5.20 -13.04
CA ASP A 115 21.77 4.99 -13.64
C ASP A 115 20.81 4.25 -12.69
N THR A 116 21.31 3.79 -11.54
CA THR A 116 20.56 3.03 -10.55
C THR A 116 20.75 3.64 -9.16
N LEU A 117 19.64 3.82 -8.45
CA LEU A 117 19.61 4.19 -7.04
C LEU A 117 19.28 2.97 -6.20
N PHE A 118 19.90 2.85 -5.03
CA PHE A 118 19.51 1.84 -4.05
C PHE A 118 18.72 2.51 -2.93
N VAL A 119 17.43 2.17 -2.83
CA VAL A 119 16.48 2.81 -1.92
C VAL A 119 16.02 1.83 -0.85
N TYR A 120 15.98 2.28 0.40
CA TYR A 120 15.40 1.53 1.52
C TYR A 120 14.75 2.49 2.52
N GLY A 121 14.01 1.95 3.49
CA GLY A 121 13.22 2.70 4.46
C GLY A 121 11.74 2.35 4.37
N ASP A 122 10.89 3.27 4.83
CA ASP A 122 9.46 3.02 4.99
C ASP A 122 8.62 4.17 4.40
N ILE A 123 7.51 3.80 3.77
CA ILE A 123 6.44 4.72 3.38
C ILE A 123 5.13 4.14 3.90
N THR A 124 4.43 4.91 4.72
CA THR A 124 3.12 4.54 5.26
C THR A 124 2.07 5.56 4.86
N VAL A 125 0.83 5.10 4.79
CA VAL A 125 -0.34 5.94 4.53
C VAL A 125 -1.40 5.69 5.58
N ARG A 126 -2.01 6.75 6.10
CA ARG A 126 -3.02 6.67 7.15
C ARG A 126 -4.16 7.63 6.88
N SER A 127 -5.37 7.10 6.77
CA SER A 127 -6.55 7.94 6.88
C SER A 127 -6.69 8.43 8.32
N HIS A 128 -6.97 9.71 8.52
CA HIS A 128 -7.23 10.28 9.85
C HIS A 128 -8.49 9.70 10.53
N CYS A 129 -9.30 8.96 9.80
CA CYS A 129 -10.37 8.13 10.35
C CYS A 129 -9.85 7.00 11.26
N PHE A 130 -8.59 6.59 11.06
CA PHE A 130 -8.00 5.40 11.66
C PHE A 130 -6.72 5.70 12.45
N ASP A 131 -6.49 4.91 13.50
CA ASP A 131 -5.27 4.89 14.31
C ASP A 131 -4.20 3.93 13.76
N VAL A 132 -4.51 3.22 12.67
CA VAL A 132 -3.64 2.26 12.00
C VAL A 132 -3.23 2.79 10.63
N ALA A 133 -1.95 2.67 10.30
CA ALA A 133 -1.44 3.01 8.98
C ALA A 133 -1.31 1.76 8.10
N SER A 134 -1.36 1.95 6.78
CA SER A 134 -1.05 0.94 5.78
C SER A 134 0.37 1.13 5.27
N MET A 135 1.11 0.03 5.11
CA MET A 135 2.47 0.05 4.58
C MET A 135 2.42 0.08 3.05
N LEU A 136 3.00 1.12 2.44
CA LEU A 136 3.14 1.24 0.99
C LEU A 136 4.51 0.76 0.51
N PHE A 137 5.55 0.95 1.33
CA PHE A 137 6.92 0.50 1.05
C PHE A 137 7.62 0.20 2.37
N SER A 138 8.36 -0.91 2.47
CA SER A 138 9.19 -1.22 3.64
C SER A 138 10.35 -2.13 3.27
N HIS A 139 11.56 -1.58 3.32
CA HIS A 139 12.79 -2.30 2.97
C HIS A 139 13.91 -1.93 3.95
N GLY A 140 14.65 -2.91 4.44
CA GLY A 140 15.83 -2.69 5.27
C GLY A 140 17.10 -2.42 4.44
N SER A 141 18.16 -1.93 5.08
CA SER A 141 19.45 -1.64 4.43
C SER A 141 20.15 -2.87 3.82
N GLN A 142 19.77 -4.09 4.22
CA GLN A 142 20.30 -5.33 3.63
C GLN A 142 19.48 -5.82 2.42
N ASN A 143 18.29 -5.24 2.19
CA ASN A 143 17.37 -5.62 1.10
C ASN A 143 16.88 -4.37 0.37
N LYS A 144 17.84 -3.56 -0.09
CA LYS A 144 17.59 -2.32 -0.82
C LYS A 144 16.95 -2.61 -2.17
N VAL A 145 16.08 -1.72 -2.61
CA VAL A 145 15.46 -1.79 -3.93
C VAL A 145 16.29 -0.99 -4.91
N ALA A 146 16.72 -1.64 -5.99
CA ALA A 146 17.32 -0.96 -7.13
C ALA A 146 16.21 -0.24 -7.93
N VAL A 147 16.33 1.07 -8.07
CA VAL A 147 15.39 1.90 -8.82
C VAL A 147 16.16 2.56 -9.96
N ALA A 148 15.71 2.32 -11.19
CA ALA A 148 16.31 2.91 -12.38
C ALA A 148 15.98 4.41 -12.46
N LEU A 149 16.97 5.19 -12.87
CA LEU A 149 16.82 6.60 -13.16
C LEU A 149 16.35 6.82 -14.59
N THR A 150 15.26 7.58 -14.73
CA THR A 150 14.69 8.00 -16.02
C THR A 150 14.62 9.52 -16.03
N SER A 151 15.45 10.17 -16.86
CA SER A 151 15.45 11.63 -17.04
C SER A 151 15.49 12.38 -15.70
N ASP A 152 16.48 12.06 -14.85
CA ASP A 152 16.69 12.65 -13.51
C ASP A 152 15.58 12.36 -12.47
N THR A 153 14.68 11.42 -12.79
CA THR A 153 13.60 11.01 -11.90
C THR A 153 13.62 9.51 -11.66
N ALA A 154 13.30 9.08 -10.44
CA ALA A 154 13.18 7.67 -10.09
C ALA A 154 11.86 7.43 -9.36
N THR A 155 11.01 6.55 -9.88
CA THR A 155 9.73 6.22 -9.24
C THR A 155 9.93 5.05 -8.28
N ILE A 156 9.57 5.25 -7.02
CA ILE A 156 9.68 4.20 -5.99
C ILE A 156 8.59 3.14 -6.22
N PRO A 157 8.93 1.86 -6.36
CA PRO A 157 7.95 0.80 -6.53
C PRO A 157 7.29 0.48 -5.19
N LEU A 158 6.06 0.93 -5.01
CA LEU A 158 5.28 0.66 -3.80
C LEU A 158 4.65 -0.74 -3.87
N SER A 159 4.66 -1.48 -2.76
CA SER A 159 3.94 -2.76 -2.62
C SER A 159 2.43 -2.57 -2.79
N ARG A 160 1.93 -1.38 -2.43
CA ARG A 160 0.57 -0.91 -2.68
C ARG A 160 0.64 0.57 -2.98
N CYS A 161 -0.21 1.05 -3.88
CA CYS A 161 -0.35 2.47 -4.17
C CYS A 161 -1.77 2.98 -3.95
N VAL A 162 -2.75 2.12 -3.74
CA VAL A 162 -4.16 2.50 -3.67
C VAL A 162 -4.71 2.29 -2.27
N VAL A 163 -5.38 3.30 -1.71
CA VAL A 163 -6.13 3.20 -0.45
C VAL A 163 -7.48 3.90 -0.53
N ALA A 164 -8.47 3.37 0.18
CA ALA A 164 -9.78 4.00 0.30
C ALA A 164 -9.81 4.97 1.49
N VAL A 165 -10.46 6.13 1.30
CA VAL A 165 -10.46 7.22 2.28
C VAL A 165 -11.84 7.87 2.33
N PRO A 166 -12.46 8.06 3.50
CA PRO A 166 -13.71 8.83 3.58
C PRO A 166 -13.50 10.27 3.11
N LEU A 167 -14.39 10.82 2.29
CA LEU A 167 -14.22 12.12 1.61
C LEU A 167 -13.95 13.31 2.55
N HIS A 168 -14.39 13.22 3.81
CA HIS A 168 -14.20 14.28 4.81
C HIS A 168 -12.99 14.06 5.73
N HIS A 169 -12.17 13.05 5.44
CA HIS A 169 -10.96 12.76 6.18
C HIS A 169 -9.71 13.05 5.36
N ARG A 170 -8.65 13.37 6.08
CA ARG A 170 -7.33 13.59 5.50
C ARG A 170 -6.57 12.28 5.44
N VAL A 171 -5.60 12.23 4.53
CA VAL A 171 -4.60 11.18 4.47
C VAL A 171 -3.25 11.76 4.87
N GLU A 172 -2.63 11.14 5.85
CA GLU A 172 -1.23 11.36 6.19
C GLU A 172 -0.37 10.33 5.48
N ILE A 173 0.64 10.79 4.74
CA ILE A 173 1.71 9.95 4.20
C ILE A 173 2.98 10.28 4.96
N GLU A 174 3.54 9.30 5.66
CA GLU A 174 4.83 9.42 6.31
C GLU A 174 5.85 8.62 5.54
N ALA A 175 6.94 9.27 5.14
CA ALA A 175 8.04 8.64 4.43
C ALA A 175 9.35 8.90 5.18
N LYS A 176 10.16 7.84 5.27
CA LYS A 176 11.55 7.91 5.69
C LYS A 176 12.36 7.00 4.77
N LEU A 177 12.98 7.60 3.76
CA LEU A 177 13.73 6.91 2.72
C LEU A 177 15.21 7.25 2.80
N TYR A 178 16.04 6.26 2.57
CA TYR A 178 17.47 6.38 2.40
C TYR A 178 17.81 6.00 0.97
N VAL A 179 18.55 6.86 0.30
CA VAL A 179 18.93 6.71 -1.11
C VAL A 179 20.43 6.68 -1.20
N GLU A 180 20.98 5.58 -1.71
CA GLU A 180 22.41 5.39 -1.92
C GLU A 180 22.72 5.33 -3.42
N THR A 181 23.87 5.89 -3.78
CA THR A 181 24.50 5.65 -5.08
C THR A 181 25.70 4.75 -4.91
N SER A 182 25.90 3.83 -5.87
CA SER A 182 27.17 3.15 -5.99
C SER A 182 28.16 4.09 -6.65
N ASN A 183 28.98 4.77 -5.85
CA ASN A 183 30.26 5.27 -6.34
C ASN A 183 31.28 4.20 -5.95
N GLU A 184 32.00 3.63 -6.92
CA GLU A 184 32.95 2.52 -6.71
C GLU A 184 34.08 2.89 -5.72
N GLU A 185 34.23 4.17 -5.37
CA GLU A 185 35.29 4.69 -4.50
C GLU A 185 34.76 5.03 -3.09
N GLU A 186 34.81 4.00 -2.24
CA GLU A 186 35.03 3.98 -0.77
C GLU A 186 34.20 4.82 0.22
N SER A 187 33.26 5.67 -0.19
CA SER A 187 32.27 6.25 0.74
C SER A 187 30.86 6.18 0.19
N ILE A 188 30.01 5.35 0.82
CA ILE A 188 28.57 5.34 0.56
C ILE A 188 28.01 6.70 0.99
N ASN A 189 27.79 7.58 0.02
CA ASN A 189 26.96 8.76 0.24
C ASN A 189 25.50 8.32 0.21
N TYR A 190 24.79 8.59 1.30
CA TYR A 190 23.36 8.39 1.37
C TYR A 190 22.65 9.72 1.59
N THR A 191 21.48 9.87 0.98
CA THR A 191 20.55 10.97 1.24
C THR A 191 19.33 10.44 1.99
N CYS A 192 18.93 11.14 3.05
CA CYS A 192 17.78 10.76 3.86
C CYS A 192 16.62 11.72 3.60
N PHE A 193 15.53 11.22 3.01
CA PHE A 193 14.29 11.95 2.83
C PHE A 193 13.33 11.54 3.94
N GLN A 194 13.00 12.46 4.84
CA GLN A 194 12.07 12.18 5.93
C GLN A 194 11.04 13.29 6.05
N GLY A 195 9.76 12.92 6.09
CA GLY A 195 8.67 13.88 6.24
C GLY A 195 7.31 13.22 6.43
N LYS A 196 6.37 14.03 6.91
CA LYS A 196 4.94 13.71 6.99
C LYS A 196 4.21 14.71 6.11
N LEU A 197 3.37 14.22 5.23
CA LEU A 197 2.60 15.00 4.28
C LEU A 197 1.11 14.72 4.49
N ASP A 198 0.29 15.75 4.32
CA ASP A 198 -1.10 15.73 4.76
C ASP A 198 -1.98 16.17 3.59
N PHE A 199 -2.80 15.27 3.06
CA PHE A 199 -3.62 15.49 1.87
C PHE A 199 -5.10 15.50 2.23
N ALA A 200 -5.84 16.48 1.72
CA ALA A 200 -7.30 16.48 1.88
C ALA A 200 -7.91 15.53 0.83
N ALA A 201 -8.80 14.62 1.25
CA ALA A 201 -9.58 13.86 0.29
C ALA A 201 -10.40 14.79 -0.60
N GLY A 202 -10.45 14.49 -1.89
CA GLY A 202 -11.04 15.37 -2.89
C GLY A 202 -11.18 14.69 -4.24
N ARG A 203 -11.19 15.50 -5.30
CA ARG A 203 -11.27 15.03 -6.70
C ARG A 203 -10.05 15.39 -7.53
N ASP A 204 -9.24 16.32 -7.04
CA ASP A 204 -8.11 16.87 -7.79
C ASP A 204 -6.81 16.23 -7.31
N GLN A 205 -5.93 15.93 -8.25
CA GLN A 205 -4.57 15.50 -7.98
C GLN A 205 -3.84 16.55 -7.09
N GLN A 206 -3.15 16.06 -6.08
CA GLN A 206 -2.37 16.87 -5.16
C GLN A 206 -0.92 16.40 -5.15
N ILE A 207 0.01 17.36 -5.13
CA ILE A 207 1.45 17.10 -5.12
C ILE A 207 2.05 17.84 -3.93
N GLN A 208 2.81 17.12 -3.12
CA GLN A 208 3.63 17.70 -2.05
C GLN A 208 5.04 17.11 -2.11
N GLN A 209 6.00 17.73 -1.43
CA GLN A 209 7.40 17.33 -1.49
C GLN A 209 8.04 17.28 -0.10
N ILE A 210 8.97 16.34 0.06
CA ILE A 210 9.88 16.21 1.18
C ILE A 210 11.27 16.56 0.65
N SER A 211 11.79 17.71 1.05
CA SER A 211 13.09 18.18 0.54
C SER A 211 14.22 17.81 1.49
N HIS A 212 15.35 17.37 0.92
CA HIS A 212 16.63 17.26 1.63
C HIS A 212 17.70 18.02 0.82
N GLY A 213 18.07 19.20 1.30
CA GLY A 213 18.89 20.12 0.53
C GLY A 213 18.19 20.48 -0.78
N ASP A 214 18.90 20.36 -1.90
CA ASP A 214 18.38 20.67 -3.23
C ASP A 214 17.58 19.52 -3.86
N ASN A 215 17.65 18.30 -3.32
CA ASN A 215 16.93 17.16 -3.89
C ASN A 215 15.58 16.98 -3.18
N PRO A 216 14.44 16.97 -3.90
CA PRO A 216 13.15 16.63 -3.31
C PRO A 216 12.71 15.20 -3.63
N ALA A 217 12.09 14.55 -2.65
CA ALA A 217 11.20 13.43 -2.86
C ALA A 217 9.77 13.96 -3.01
N VAL A 218 9.17 13.77 -4.18
CA VAL A 218 7.82 14.22 -4.51
C VAL A 218 6.83 13.09 -4.24
N VAL A 219 5.78 13.41 -3.49
CA VAL A 219 4.64 12.53 -3.24
C VAL A 219 3.42 13.11 -3.95
N GLU A 220 2.87 12.32 -4.85
CA GLU A 220 1.73 12.64 -5.68
C GLU A 220 0.56 11.76 -5.24
N VAL A 221 -0.60 12.37 -5.01
CA VAL A 221 -1.84 11.69 -4.67
C VAL A 221 -2.91 12.06 -5.69
N THR A 222 -3.39 11.07 -6.43
CA THR A 222 -4.49 11.20 -7.39
C THR A 222 -5.75 10.61 -6.77
N TRP A 223 -6.84 11.37 -6.80
CA TRP A 223 -8.11 10.96 -6.20
C TRP A 223 -9.11 10.53 -7.27
N SER A 224 -9.78 9.41 -7.05
CA SER A 224 -10.85 8.91 -7.92
C SER A 224 -12.13 8.68 -7.11
N PRO A 225 -13.29 9.21 -7.54
CA PRO A 225 -14.58 8.88 -6.95
C PRO A 225 -15.10 7.51 -7.41
N ASP A 226 -14.54 6.96 -8.48
CA ASP A 226 -15.04 5.75 -9.12
C ASP A 226 -14.43 4.51 -8.47
N PHE A 227 -15.28 3.73 -7.82
CA PHE A 227 -14.98 2.38 -7.34
C PHE A 227 -15.44 1.35 -8.37
N PHE A 228 -14.82 0.17 -8.33
CA PHE A 228 -15.24 -0.98 -9.14
C PHE A 228 -16.21 -1.85 -8.37
#